data_AF-A0A9D6R271-F1
#
_entry.id   AF-A0A9D6R271-F1
#
_cell.length_a   1.000
_cell.length_b   1.000
_cell.length_c   1.000
_cell.angle_alpha   90.00
_cell.angle_beta   90.00
_cell.angle_gamma   90.00
#
_symmetry.space_group_name_H-M   'P 1'
#
loop_
_entity.id
_entity.type
_entity.pdbx_description
1 polymer ?
#
loop_
_entity_poly.entity_id
_entity_poly.type
_entity_poly.pdbx_seq_one_letter_code
_entity_poly.pdbx_strand_id
1 'polypeptide(L)' 'MEKAVEEFKIAIKQMSDYPEPYYNLAVTLTDMSRGDEAVSYYERFIEIAPDGYDEMKGQAMLNLRRLE' A
#
# COMPACT_ATOMS: atom_id res chain seq x y z
N MET A 1 -3.02 4.19 14.37
CA MET A 1 -3.22 3.52 13.07
C MET A 1 -4.21 4.28 12.21
N GLU A 2 -5.42 4.63 12.69
CA GLU A 2 -6.36 5.48 11.91
C GLU A 2 -5.78 6.83 11.46
N LYS A 3 -5.04 7.56 12.33
CA LYS A 3 -4.35 8.80 11.91
C LYS A 3 -3.35 8.58 10.77
N ALA A 4 -2.63 7.47 10.79
CA ALA A 4 -1.68 7.13 9.73
C ALA A 4 -2.42 6.82 8.42
N VAL A 5 -3.59 6.15 8.49
CA VAL A 5 -4.46 5.94 7.33
C VAL A 5 -4.88 7.27 6.71
N GLU A 6 -5.29 8.25 7.53
CA GLU A 6 -5.66 9.58 7.04
C GLU A 6 -4.48 10.33 6.42
N GLU A 7 -3.32 10.33 7.08
CA GLU A 7 -2.09 10.96 6.59
C GLU A 7 -1.63 10.36 5.25
N PHE A 8 -1.64 9.04 5.10
CA PHE A 8 -1.29 8.40 3.83
C PHE A 8 -2.33 8.69 2.73
N LYS A 9 -3.62 8.74 3.06
CA LYS A 9 -4.66 9.15 2.09
C LYS A 9 -4.47 10.60 1.64
N ILE A 10 -4.03 11.50 2.52
CA ILE A 10 -3.68 12.87 2.15
C ILE A 10 -2.43 12.89 1.26
N ALA A 11 -1.39 12.12 1.60
CA ALA A 11 -0.17 12.01 0.80
C ALA A 11 -0.47 11.51 -0.62
N ILE A 12 -1.29 10.46 -0.76
CA ILE A 12 -1.74 9.94 -2.06
C ILE A 12 -2.45 11.01 -2.90
N LYS A 13 -3.27 11.86 -2.28
CA LYS A 13 -3.96 12.96 -2.99
C LYS A 13 -3.01 14.05 -3.48
N GLN A 14 -1.89 14.27 -2.80
CA GLN A 14 -0.92 15.31 -3.15
C GLN A 14 0.19 14.80 -4.07
N MET A 15 0.58 13.53 -3.92
CA MET A 15 1.72 12.88 -4.59
C MET A 15 1.26 11.53 -5.13
N SER A 16 0.34 11.56 -6.09
CA SER A 16 -0.31 10.35 -6.62
C SER A 16 0.65 9.42 -7.38
N ASP A 17 1.81 9.95 -7.77
CA ASP A 17 2.91 9.29 -8.47
C ASP A 17 3.97 8.67 -7.55
N TYR A 18 3.89 8.93 -6.24
CA TYR A 18 4.76 8.30 -5.26
C TYR A 18 4.22 6.94 -4.80
N PRO A 19 4.97 5.84 -4.94
CA PRO A 19 4.52 4.50 -4.57
C PRO A 19 4.42 4.27 -3.05
N GLU A 20 5.32 4.83 -2.24
CA GLU A 20 5.45 4.51 -0.81
C GLU A 20 4.19 4.76 0.02
N PRO A 21 3.43 5.86 -0.17
CA PRO A 21 2.17 6.07 0.54
C PRO A 21 1.15 4.95 0.30
N TYR A 22 1.10 4.36 -0.90
CA TYR A 22 0.21 3.24 -1.19
C TYR A 22 0.64 1.98 -0.44
N TYR A 23 1.93 1.64 -0.45
CA TYR A 23 2.45 0.49 0.29
C TYR A 23 2.22 0.63 1.80
N ASN A 24 2.56 1.78 2.37
CA ASN A 24 2.43 2.02 3.81
C ASN A 24 0.97 2.03 4.27
N LEU A 25 0.07 2.57 3.44
CA LEU A 25 -1.36 2.50 3.69
C LEU A 25 -1.87 1.06 3.65
N ALA A 26 -1.46 0.26 2.67
CA ALA A 26 -1.84 -1.14 2.56
C ALA A 26 -1.38 -1.97 3.76
N VAL A 27 -0.13 -1.79 4.21
CA VAL A 27 0.42 -2.42 5.42
C VAL A 27 -0.37 -2.00 6.65
N THR A 28 -0.61 -0.69 6.83
CA THR A 28 -1.36 -0.17 7.99
C THR A 28 -2.78 -0.74 8.04
N LEU A 29 -3.46 -0.83 6.89
CA LEU A 29 -4.80 -1.42 6.80
C LEU A 29 -4.78 -2.93 7.09
N THR A 30 -3.76 -3.64 6.61
CA THR A 30 -3.56 -5.07 6.90
C THR A 30 -3.42 -5.30 8.41
N ASP A 31 -2.58 -4.51 9.09
CA ASP A 31 -2.36 -4.62 10.54
C ASP A 31 -3.63 -4.25 11.35
N MET A 32 -4.53 -3.47 10.76
CA MET A 32 -5.84 -3.14 11.31
C MET A 32 -6.93 -4.16 10.98
N SER A 33 -6.58 -5.31 10.38
CA SER A 33 -7.52 -6.33 9.89
C SER A 33 -8.52 -5.81 8.84
N ARG A 34 -8.18 -4.72 8.14
CA ARG A 34 -8.95 -4.12 7.04
C ARG A 34 -8.40 -4.58 5.69
N GLY A 35 -8.29 -5.91 5.54
CA GLY A 35 -7.69 -6.57 4.38
C GLY A 35 -8.33 -6.17 3.05
N ASP A 36 -9.66 -6.13 3.01
CA ASP A 36 -10.43 -5.78 1.80
C ASP A 36 -10.04 -4.39 1.24
N GLU A 37 -9.76 -3.41 2.11
CA GLU A 37 -9.29 -2.10 1.67
C GLU A 37 -7.81 -2.14 1.24
N ALA A 38 -6.98 -2.91 1.94
CA ALA A 38 -5.55 -3.01 1.69
C ALA A 38 -5.21 -3.56 0.30
N VAL A 39 -6.01 -4.50 -0.22
CA VAL A 39 -5.85 -5.11 -1.55
C VAL A 39 -5.61 -4.06 -2.63
N SER A 40 -6.53 -3.09 -2.74
CA SER A 40 -6.47 -2.05 -3.78
C SER A 40 -5.21 -1.18 -3.70
N TYR A 41 -4.67 -0.99 -2.50
CA TYR A 41 -3.48 -0.18 -2.29
C TYR A 41 -2.18 -0.97 -2.56
N TYR A 42 -2.14 -2.27 -2.27
CA TYR A 42 -1.02 -3.11 -2.69
C TYR A 42 -0.95 -3.25 -4.20
N GLU A 43 -2.08 -3.46 -4.87
CA GLU A 43 -2.16 -3.53 -6.34
C GLU A 43 -1.65 -2.23 -6.96
N ARG A 44 -2.12 -1.08 -6.46
CA ARG A 44 -1.69 0.22 -6.97
C ARG A 44 -0.20 0.47 -6.75
N PHE A 45 0.33 0.10 -5.58
CA PHE A 45 1.77 0.18 -5.32
C PHE A 45 2.57 -0.65 -6.34
N ILE A 46 2.18 -1.91 -6.59
CA ILE A 46 2.88 -2.79 -7.53
C ILE A 46 2.87 -2.22 -8.96
N GLU A 47 1.75 -1.60 -9.36
CA GLU A 47 1.57 -1.00 -10.69
C GLU A 47 2.50 0.20 -10.91
N ILE A 48 2.61 1.10 -9.93
CA ILE A 48 3.33 2.38 -10.11
C ILE A 48 4.77 2.36 -9.60
N ALA A 49 5.14 1.39 -8.77
CA ALA A 49 6.48 1.34 -8.20
C ALA A 49 7.53 1.10 -9.31
N PRO A 50 8.61 1.91 -9.38
CA PRO A 50 9.67 1.71 -10.36
C PRO A 50 10.56 0.51 -10.01
N ASP A 51 11.47 0.14 -10.92
CA ASP A 51 12.33 -1.05 -10.80
C ASP A 51 13.19 -1.09 -9.51
N GLY A 52 13.50 0.06 -8.92
CA GLY A 52 14.22 0.12 -7.63
C GLY A 52 13.46 -0.45 -6.43
N TYR A 53 12.18 -0.82 -6.58
CA TYR A 53 11.29 -1.28 -5.52
C TYR A 53 11.02 -2.78 -5.58
N ASP A 54 11.82 -3.57 -6.31
CA ASP A 54 11.59 -5.02 -6.51
C ASP A 54 11.38 -5.78 -5.19
N GLU A 55 12.17 -5.48 -4.16
CA GLU A 55 12.01 -6.09 -2.83
C GLU A 55 10.65 -5.74 -2.21
N MET A 56 10.26 -4.46 -2.24
CA MET A 56 8.96 -4.02 -1.71
C MET A 56 7.79 -4.57 -2.54
N LYS A 57 7.93 -4.68 -3.86
CA LYS A 57 6.95 -5.36 -4.74
C LYS A 57 6.78 -6.82 -4.35
N GLY A 58 7.88 -7.52 -4.08
CA GLY A 58 7.84 -8.89 -3.57
C GLY A 58 7.07 -9.01 -2.25
N GLN A 59 7.32 -8.11 -1.29
CA GLN A 59 6.58 -8.08 -0.02
C GLN A 59 5.10 -7.75 -0.23
N ALA A 60 4.78 -6.77 -1.09
CA ALA A 60 3.41 -6.41 -1.43
C ALA A 60 2.65 -7.60 -2.06
N MET A 61 3.28 -8.34 -2.97
CA MET A 61 2.68 -9.53 -3.58
C MET A 61 2.45 -10.65 -2.57
N LEU A 62 3.38 -10.85 -1.61
CA LEU A 62 3.20 -11.84 -0.54
C LEU A 62 2.06 -11.47 0.41
N ASN A 63 1.93 -10.19 0.76
CA ASN A 63 0.84 -9.71 1.59
C ASN A 63 -0.50 -9.79 0.86
N LEU A 64 -0.54 -9.39 -0.41
CA LEU A 64 -1.74 -9.48 -1.25
C LEU A 64 -2.28 -10.91 -1.33
N ARG A 65 -1.40 -11.90 -1.58
CA ARG A 65 -1.78 -13.33 -1.61
C ARG A 65 -2.32 -13.88 -0.28
N ARG A 66 -2.05 -13.23 0.85
CA ARG A 66 -2.57 -13.63 2.17
C ARG A 66 -3.96 -13.05 2.45
N LEU A 67 -4.36 -12.03 1.67
CA LEU A 67 -5.63 -11.33 1.80
C LEU A 67 -6.69 -11.86 0.83
N GLU A 68 -6.29 -12.66 -0.17
CA GLU A 68 -7.16 -13.46 -1.06
C GLU A 68 -7.58 -14.78 -0.39
#